data_AF-A0A077ZE27-F1
#
_entry.id   AF-A0A077ZE27-F1
#
_cell.length_a   1.000
_cell.length_b   1.000
_cell.length_c   1.000
_cell.angle_alpha   90.00
_cell.angle_beta   90.00
_cell.angle_gamma   90.00
#
_symmetry.space_group_name_H-M   'P 1'
#
loop_
_entity.id
_entity.type
_entity.pdbx_description
1 polymer ?
#
loop_
_entity_poly.entity_id
_entity_poly.type
_entity_poly.pdbx_seq_one_letter_code
_entity_poly.pdbx_strand_id
1 'polypeptide(L)'
;MKTENENTYALYKTLYLDPVTGLFGSPIPGFKGHAWVRDNVYAVHCVWGLALAYRNHADVDADRSTGYELEQTCVKVMRSLLACFMRQSKKVENFKSSQAPKDSLHAKYSSHSLSTVVGDDDWGHLQIDAIALYLLTLAQMTASGLQVVFSLDEVAFVQNLVFYIEHAYRIPDFGIWERGDKTNHGVPELNATSIGMTKAALEALNGLDLFGAFGSPNSVIHVMGDEIQECQAVLRSLLPRESYSKETDAGLLSIISYPAFAVEDLSQINTTRATIVDKLQGRYGCRRFLRDGYETAKEDPRRLYYEPHELQKFENIECEWPLFFCYLFIDAHFNNNQDKMKFYRNYLDKVVIEIEDGLKVIPKLYVLAEENTDAELKQPHSQDRYANDTKPFLWAQSLYILGCLIEENLIKLAELDPLNRRLSTEARPDTVVQGKYEQKPRKQRYDVLV
;
A
#
# COMPACT_ATOMS: atom_id res chain seq x y z
N MET A 1 26.36 7.07 -0.79
CA MET A 1 26.35 8.46 -1.27
C MET A 1 26.12 8.64 -2.77
N LYS A 2 26.94 8.15 -3.72
CA LYS A 2 26.68 8.45 -5.15
C LYS A 2 25.29 7.96 -5.61
N THR A 3 24.92 6.73 -5.29
CA THR A 3 23.58 6.21 -5.62
C THR A 3 22.47 6.81 -4.77
N GLU A 4 22.72 7.14 -3.50
CA GLU A 4 21.78 7.91 -2.67
C GLU A 4 21.48 9.27 -3.30
N ASN A 5 22.51 9.96 -3.83
CA ASN A 5 22.39 11.22 -4.53
C ASN A 5 21.66 11.05 -5.87
N GLU A 6 21.90 9.95 -6.62
CA GLU A 6 21.16 9.64 -7.85
C GLU A 6 19.67 9.36 -7.56
N ASN A 7 19.36 8.58 -6.52
CA ASN A 7 17.98 8.29 -6.10
C ASN A 7 17.29 9.53 -5.51
N THR A 8 18.01 10.37 -4.78
CA THR A 8 17.51 11.64 -4.25
C THR A 8 17.29 12.65 -5.38
N TYR A 9 18.21 12.71 -6.35
CA TYR A 9 18.02 13.50 -7.55
C TYR A 9 16.81 13.02 -8.36
N ALA A 10 16.66 11.70 -8.50
CA ALA A 10 15.50 11.08 -9.12
C ALA A 10 14.21 11.49 -8.39
N LEU A 11 14.19 11.42 -7.07
CA LEU A 11 13.07 11.86 -6.24
C LEU A 11 12.69 13.31 -6.54
N TYR A 12 13.64 14.24 -6.44
CA TYR A 12 13.39 15.68 -6.65
C TYR A 12 12.97 16.02 -8.09
N LYS A 13 13.45 15.28 -9.09
CA LYS A 13 13.09 15.49 -10.50
C LYS A 13 11.76 14.85 -10.87
N THR A 14 11.38 13.74 -10.23
CA THR A 14 10.16 12.98 -10.57
C THR A 14 8.94 13.36 -9.73
N LEU A 15 9.14 13.80 -8.49
CA LEU A 15 8.06 14.05 -7.54
C LEU A 15 7.84 15.55 -7.36
N TYR A 16 6.83 16.10 -8.04
CA TYR A 16 6.38 17.47 -7.78
C TYR A 16 5.44 17.51 -6.56
N LEU A 17 5.99 17.98 -5.44
CA LEU A 17 5.26 18.24 -4.21
C LEU A 17 4.69 19.66 -4.23
N ASP A 18 3.42 19.82 -3.84
CA ASP A 18 2.92 21.16 -3.56
C ASP A 18 3.69 21.78 -2.37
N PRO A 19 4.23 23.00 -2.49
CA PRO A 19 5.07 23.59 -1.45
C PRO A 19 4.32 23.93 -0.17
N VAL A 20 2.99 24.04 -0.18
CA VAL A 20 2.18 24.36 1.01
C VAL A 20 1.75 23.07 1.69
N THR A 21 1.15 22.14 0.96
CA THR A 21 0.58 20.91 1.51
C THR A 21 1.57 19.75 1.54
N GLY A 22 2.57 19.75 0.66
CA GLY A 22 3.43 18.57 0.45
C GLY A 22 2.70 17.40 -0.21
N LEU A 23 1.50 17.57 -0.78
CA LEU A 23 0.85 16.49 -1.54
C LEU A 23 1.42 16.39 -2.95
N PHE A 24 1.58 15.16 -3.43
CA PHE A 24 1.87 14.86 -4.83
C PHE A 24 0.59 15.03 -5.65
N GLY A 25 0.58 16.09 -6.46
CA GLY A 25 -0.51 16.35 -7.42
C GLY A 25 -0.29 15.56 -8.70
N SER A 26 -1.36 14.97 -9.23
CA SER A 26 -1.32 14.26 -10.51
C SER A 26 -0.93 15.21 -11.65
N PRO A 27 -0.01 14.81 -12.54
CA PRO A 27 0.32 15.56 -13.76
C PRO A 27 -0.65 15.24 -14.90
N ILE A 28 -1.57 14.29 -14.73
CA ILE A 28 -2.45 13.77 -15.79
C ILE A 28 -3.40 14.87 -16.28
N PRO A 29 -3.51 15.12 -17.60
CA PRO A 29 -4.50 16.03 -18.17
C PRO A 29 -5.93 15.70 -17.68
N GLY A 30 -6.68 16.72 -17.26
CA GLY A 30 -8.02 16.55 -16.67
C GLY A 30 -8.04 16.24 -15.16
N PHE A 31 -6.90 15.84 -14.58
CA PHE A 31 -6.75 15.60 -13.14
C PHE A 31 -5.60 16.39 -12.53
N LYS A 32 -5.14 17.45 -13.21
CA LYS A 32 -4.04 18.29 -12.74
C LYS A 32 -4.33 18.83 -11.34
N GLY A 33 -3.43 18.58 -10.39
CA GLY A 33 -3.58 19.03 -9.00
C GLY A 33 -4.53 18.16 -8.16
N HIS A 34 -4.99 17.03 -8.67
CA HIS A 34 -5.68 16.01 -7.88
C HIS A 34 -4.63 15.13 -7.18
N ALA A 35 -4.73 14.99 -5.87
CA ALA A 35 -3.89 14.13 -5.04
C ALA A 35 -4.71 12.93 -4.59
N TRP A 36 -4.44 11.75 -5.16
CA TRP A 36 -5.01 10.49 -4.70
C TRP A 36 -4.37 10.07 -3.39
N VAL A 37 -5.19 9.61 -2.44
CA VAL A 37 -4.71 9.15 -1.12
C VAL A 37 -3.69 8.03 -1.30
N ARG A 38 -4.05 6.96 -2.01
CA ARG A 38 -3.21 5.79 -2.20
C ARG A 38 -1.90 6.13 -2.90
N ASP A 39 -1.94 6.89 -3.99
CA ASP A 39 -0.74 7.32 -4.71
C ASP A 39 0.19 8.14 -3.82
N ASN A 40 -0.36 9.02 -2.98
CA ASN A 40 0.45 9.83 -2.05
C ASN A 40 1.08 8.96 -0.95
N VAL A 41 0.32 8.01 -0.39
CA VAL A 41 0.84 7.10 0.63
C VAL A 41 1.91 6.17 0.07
N TYR A 42 1.75 5.63 -1.13
CA TYR A 42 2.82 4.85 -1.76
C TYR A 42 4.00 5.72 -2.17
N ALA A 43 3.77 6.93 -2.70
CA ALA A 43 4.85 7.83 -3.09
C ALA A 43 5.75 8.20 -1.91
N VAL A 44 5.18 8.41 -0.72
CA VAL A 44 5.97 8.76 0.48
C VAL A 44 6.84 7.61 0.99
N HIS A 45 6.58 6.35 0.61
CA HIS A 45 7.42 5.21 1.03
C HIS A 45 8.87 5.32 0.54
N CYS A 46 9.12 5.78 -0.68
CA CYS A 46 10.50 6.00 -1.15
C CYS A 46 11.17 7.20 -0.49
N VAL A 47 10.41 8.26 -0.18
CA VAL A 47 10.91 9.42 0.59
C VAL A 47 11.35 8.96 1.98
N TRP A 48 10.52 8.13 2.61
CA TRP A 48 10.82 7.54 3.91
C TRP A 48 12.00 6.58 3.85
N GLY A 49 12.07 5.71 2.84
CA GLY A 49 13.23 4.85 2.59
C GLY A 49 14.54 5.64 2.41
N LEU A 50 14.51 6.75 1.67
CA LEU A 50 15.67 7.64 1.54
C LEU A 50 16.02 8.31 2.86
N ALA A 51 15.03 8.80 3.61
CA ALA A 51 15.26 9.38 4.93
C ALA A 51 15.96 8.39 5.88
N LEU A 52 15.51 7.12 5.88
CA LEU A 52 16.13 6.03 6.63
C LEU A 52 17.58 5.77 6.16
N ALA A 53 17.83 5.76 4.86
CA ALA A 53 19.18 5.58 4.30
C ALA A 53 20.13 6.70 4.78
N TYR A 54 19.72 7.96 4.65
CA TYR A 54 20.50 9.10 5.15
C TYR A 54 20.71 9.02 6.66
N ARG A 55 19.71 8.61 7.44
CA ARG A 55 19.85 8.43 8.89
C ARG A 55 20.92 7.40 9.25
N ASN A 56 21.09 6.36 8.44
CA ASN A 56 22.05 5.28 8.66
C ASN A 56 23.46 5.61 8.17
N HIS A 57 23.59 6.46 7.15
CA HIS A 57 24.84 6.67 6.43
C HIS A 57 25.36 8.12 6.44
N ALA A 58 24.67 9.06 7.08
CA ALA A 58 25.09 10.47 7.12
C ALA A 58 26.36 10.69 7.97
N ASP A 59 27.50 10.74 7.27
CA ASP A 59 28.80 11.06 7.86
C ASP A 59 29.02 12.57 7.99
N VAL A 60 28.50 13.36 7.05
CA VAL A 60 28.66 14.82 6.99
C VAL A 60 27.36 15.56 7.29
N ASP A 61 27.48 16.82 7.73
CA ASP A 61 26.32 17.64 8.12
C ASP A 61 25.32 17.86 6.98
N ALA A 62 25.79 17.92 5.73
CA ALA A 62 24.92 18.05 4.56
C ALA A 62 23.98 16.84 4.38
N ASP A 63 24.48 15.62 4.63
CA ASP A 63 23.69 14.39 4.54
C ASP A 63 22.68 14.32 5.69
N ARG A 64 23.07 14.76 6.89
CA ARG A 64 22.15 14.87 8.04
C ARG A 64 21.01 15.85 7.75
N SER A 65 21.33 16.99 7.15
CA SER A 65 20.32 17.97 6.72
C SER A 65 19.37 17.39 5.68
N THR A 66 19.91 16.70 4.68
CA THR A 66 19.10 16.06 3.62
C THR A 66 18.17 14.99 4.20
N GLY A 67 18.70 14.12 5.08
CA GLY A 67 17.89 13.13 5.78
C GLY A 67 16.75 13.76 6.58
N TYR A 68 17.04 14.81 7.35
CA TYR A 68 16.03 15.55 8.10
C TYR A 68 14.95 16.18 7.20
N GLU A 69 15.33 16.79 6.08
CA GLU A 69 14.39 17.36 5.11
C GLU A 69 13.45 16.30 4.51
N LEU A 70 13.96 15.09 4.25
CA LEU A 70 13.16 13.96 3.77
C LEU A 70 12.20 13.45 4.85
N GLU A 71 12.64 13.34 6.12
CA GLU A 71 11.76 13.02 7.24
C GLU A 71 10.62 14.04 7.38
N GLN A 72 10.94 15.34 7.32
CA GLN A 72 9.93 16.40 7.38
C GLN A 72 8.99 16.37 6.18
N THR A 73 9.48 15.99 4.99
CA THR A 73 8.63 15.77 3.82
C THR A 73 7.64 14.64 4.05
N CYS A 74 8.08 13.52 4.66
CA CYS A 74 7.19 12.41 5.02
C CYS A 74 6.09 12.86 5.98
N VAL A 75 6.48 13.55 7.05
CA VAL A 75 5.55 14.10 8.05
C VAL A 75 4.55 15.04 7.36
N LYS A 76 5.00 15.93 6.48
CA LYS A 76 4.14 16.90 5.79
C LYS A 76 3.10 16.22 4.90
N VAL A 77 3.48 15.24 4.08
CA VAL A 77 2.55 14.47 3.23
C VAL A 77 1.47 13.81 4.09
N MET A 78 1.88 13.05 5.11
CA MET A 78 0.96 12.27 5.95
C MET A 78 0.06 13.15 6.81
N ARG A 79 0.54 14.31 7.27
CA ARG A 79 -0.27 15.31 7.97
C ARG A 79 -1.28 16.00 7.05
N SER A 80 -0.90 16.28 5.81
CA SER A 80 -1.83 16.85 4.84
C SER A 80 -2.95 15.90 4.47
N LEU A 81 -2.64 14.60 4.33
CA LEU A 81 -3.68 13.57 4.19
C LEU A 81 -4.58 13.50 5.43
N LEU A 82 -4.00 13.55 6.65
CA LEU A 82 -4.80 13.61 7.89
C LEU A 82 -5.77 14.80 7.87
N ALA A 83 -5.28 15.98 7.50
CA ALA A 83 -6.08 17.19 7.40
C ALA A 83 -7.19 17.07 6.34
N CYS A 84 -6.94 16.43 5.20
CA CYS A 84 -7.96 16.09 4.20
C CYS A 84 -9.08 15.26 4.82
N PHE A 85 -8.73 14.23 5.60
CA PHE A 85 -9.71 13.35 6.25
C PHE A 85 -10.47 14.08 7.36
N MET A 86 -9.79 14.85 8.21
CA MET A 86 -10.42 15.59 9.32
C MET A 86 -11.45 16.60 8.82
N ARG A 87 -11.23 17.21 7.65
CA ARG A 87 -12.22 18.09 6.99
C ARG A 87 -13.51 17.35 6.58
N GLN A 88 -13.44 16.03 6.45
CA GLN A 88 -14.57 15.15 6.18
C GLN A 88 -15.03 14.38 7.43
N SER A 89 -14.69 14.84 8.63
CA SER A 89 -15.06 14.19 9.90
C SER A 89 -16.55 13.91 10.05
N LYS A 90 -17.42 14.78 9.52
CA LYS A 90 -18.87 14.52 9.52
C LYS A 90 -19.25 13.26 8.74
N LYS A 91 -18.56 12.98 7.63
CA LYS A 91 -18.76 11.77 6.83
C LYS A 91 -18.31 10.53 7.62
N VAL A 92 -17.12 10.59 8.23
CA VAL A 92 -16.59 9.51 9.08
C VAL A 92 -17.57 9.17 10.21
N GLU A 93 -18.14 10.18 10.87
CA GLU A 93 -19.15 9.96 11.91
C GLU A 93 -20.43 9.32 11.38
N ASN A 94 -20.94 9.78 10.23
CA ASN A 94 -22.13 9.19 9.61
C ASN A 94 -21.87 7.73 9.16
N PHE A 95 -20.66 7.45 8.65
CA PHE A 95 -20.28 6.13 8.13
C PHE A 95 -20.33 5.03 9.19
N LYS A 96 -20.06 5.36 10.47
CA LYS A 96 -20.22 4.43 11.60
C LYS A 96 -21.60 3.77 11.64
N SER A 97 -22.62 4.51 11.25
CA SER A 97 -24.01 4.03 11.21
C SER A 97 -24.44 3.57 9.82
N SER A 98 -24.06 4.29 8.76
CA SER A 98 -24.59 4.05 7.43
C SER A 98 -23.81 3.00 6.63
N GLN A 99 -22.49 2.93 6.82
CA GLN A 99 -21.55 2.12 6.02
C GLN A 99 -21.76 2.29 4.50
N ALA A 100 -22.29 3.45 4.09
CA ALA A 100 -22.77 3.70 2.73
C ALA A 100 -21.74 4.50 1.92
N PRO A 101 -21.65 4.28 0.59
CA PRO A 101 -20.72 5.02 -0.28
C PRO A 101 -20.83 6.56 -0.16
N LYS A 102 -22.03 7.11 0.01
CA LYS A 102 -22.25 8.56 0.17
C LYS A 102 -21.54 9.15 1.39
N ASP A 103 -21.37 8.37 2.45
CA ASP A 103 -20.73 8.78 3.71
C ASP A 103 -19.24 8.37 3.74
N SER A 104 -18.70 7.84 2.65
CA SER A 104 -17.29 7.47 2.55
C SER A 104 -16.37 8.68 2.42
N LEU A 105 -15.13 8.55 2.89
CA LEU A 105 -14.08 9.53 2.64
C LEU A 105 -13.77 9.58 1.14
N HIS A 106 -13.42 10.76 0.64
CA HIS A 106 -13.02 10.89 -0.76
C HIS A 106 -11.67 10.23 -1.00
N ALA A 107 -11.55 9.54 -2.13
CA ALA A 107 -10.32 8.90 -2.60
C ALA A 107 -9.23 9.90 -3.05
N LYS A 108 -9.61 11.13 -3.40
CA LYS A 108 -8.71 12.16 -3.92
C LYS A 108 -9.13 13.58 -3.51
N TYR A 109 -8.13 14.43 -3.35
CA TYR A 109 -8.26 15.81 -2.85
C TYR A 109 -7.49 16.78 -3.74
N SER A 110 -7.64 18.08 -3.49
CA SER A 110 -6.79 19.09 -4.12
C SER A 110 -5.41 19.08 -3.45
N SER A 111 -4.36 18.92 -4.25
CA SER A 111 -2.98 19.08 -3.78
C SER A 111 -2.69 20.48 -3.26
N HIS A 112 -3.46 21.49 -3.65
CA HIS A 112 -3.22 22.88 -3.23
C HIS A 112 -4.03 23.28 -2.01
N SER A 113 -5.29 22.84 -1.92
CA SER A 113 -6.22 23.32 -0.90
C SER A 113 -6.56 22.31 0.18
N LEU A 114 -6.26 21.01 -0.01
CA LEU A 114 -6.70 19.88 0.84
C LEU A 114 -8.22 19.65 0.87
N SER A 115 -8.96 20.28 -0.06
CA SER A 115 -10.42 20.11 -0.19
C SER A 115 -10.77 19.02 -1.18
N THR A 116 -12.03 18.57 -1.15
CA THR A 116 -12.57 17.67 -2.18
C THR A 116 -12.50 18.33 -3.56
N VAL A 117 -12.30 17.52 -4.60
CA VAL A 117 -12.14 17.98 -6.00
C VAL A 117 -13.24 17.50 -6.94
N VAL A 118 -14.09 16.59 -6.46
CA VAL A 118 -15.25 16.02 -7.16
C VAL A 118 -16.38 15.87 -6.15
N GLY A 119 -17.63 15.70 -6.60
CA GLY A 119 -18.78 15.46 -5.73
C GLY A 119 -18.83 14.04 -5.17
N ASP A 120 -19.69 13.82 -4.18
CA ASP A 120 -19.82 12.54 -3.46
C ASP A 120 -20.24 11.36 -4.37
N ASP A 121 -21.00 11.65 -5.42
CA ASP A 121 -21.53 10.64 -6.36
C ASP A 121 -20.73 10.56 -7.68
N ASP A 122 -19.70 11.42 -7.84
CA ASP A 122 -18.95 11.54 -9.10
C ASP A 122 -17.82 10.51 -9.23
N TRP A 123 -17.54 9.73 -8.17
CA TRP A 123 -16.40 8.83 -8.10
C TRP A 123 -16.63 7.64 -7.16
N GLY A 124 -15.93 6.53 -7.42
CA GLY A 124 -15.86 5.39 -6.52
C GLY A 124 -15.03 5.70 -5.27
N HIS A 125 -15.58 6.51 -4.36
CA HIS A 125 -14.87 7.05 -3.20
C HIS A 125 -14.65 6.04 -2.07
N LEU A 126 -15.58 5.09 -1.89
CA LEU A 126 -15.47 4.07 -0.87
C LEU A 126 -14.33 3.10 -1.25
N GLN A 127 -13.14 3.39 -0.74
CA GLN A 127 -11.90 2.64 -0.91
C GLN A 127 -11.30 2.39 0.46
N ILE A 128 -11.64 1.26 1.07
CA ILE A 128 -11.21 0.93 2.42
C ILE A 128 -9.70 0.65 2.42
N ASP A 129 -9.18 0.04 1.34
CA ASP A 129 -7.75 -0.19 1.13
C ASP A 129 -6.91 1.08 1.30
N ALA A 130 -7.37 2.22 0.75
CA ALA A 130 -6.61 3.46 0.75
C ALA A 130 -6.47 4.06 2.16
N ILE A 131 -7.55 4.01 2.95
CA ILE A 131 -7.55 4.48 4.34
C ILE A 131 -6.76 3.52 5.22
N ALA A 132 -6.92 2.21 5.03
CA ALA A 132 -6.14 1.20 5.73
C ALA A 132 -4.64 1.32 5.43
N LEU A 133 -4.25 1.55 4.18
CA LEU A 133 -2.86 1.77 3.77
C LEU A 133 -2.27 3.02 4.44
N TYR A 134 -3.04 4.12 4.50
CA TYR A 134 -2.66 5.32 5.25
C TYR A 134 -2.38 5.01 6.72
N LEU A 135 -3.32 4.30 7.38
CA LEU A 135 -3.23 3.94 8.79
C LEU A 135 -2.07 2.99 9.09
N LEU A 136 -1.84 2.00 8.23
CA LEU A 136 -0.68 1.11 8.30
C LEU A 136 0.63 1.90 8.17
N THR A 137 0.70 2.82 7.19
CA THR A 137 1.89 3.65 6.98
C THR A 137 2.13 4.60 8.15
N LEU A 138 1.07 5.20 8.69
CA LEU A 138 1.13 6.03 9.90
C LEU A 138 1.71 5.24 11.07
N ALA A 139 1.27 3.99 11.28
CA ALA A 139 1.76 3.12 12.34
C ALA A 139 3.25 2.80 12.17
N GLN A 140 3.67 2.39 10.97
CA GLN A 140 5.06 2.07 10.67
C GLN A 140 5.98 3.30 10.82
N MET A 141 5.55 4.47 10.32
CA MET A 141 6.31 5.72 10.46
C MET A 141 6.45 6.15 11.92
N THR A 142 5.36 6.06 12.69
CA THR A 142 5.39 6.35 14.14
C THR A 142 6.36 5.43 14.87
N ALA A 143 6.32 4.13 14.58
CA ALA A 143 7.24 3.14 15.15
C ALA A 143 8.69 3.37 14.73
N SER A 144 8.93 4.00 13.58
CA SER A 144 10.27 4.41 13.13
C SER A 144 10.81 5.69 13.76
N GLY A 145 10.00 6.38 14.56
CA GLY A 145 10.33 7.61 15.27
C GLY A 145 9.77 8.90 14.65
N LEU A 146 9.01 8.82 13.55
CA LEU A 146 8.40 10.02 12.95
C LEU A 146 7.16 10.46 13.73
N GLN A 147 7.11 11.73 14.10
CA GLN A 147 5.95 12.34 14.71
C GLN A 147 5.02 12.90 13.64
N VAL A 148 3.97 12.15 13.31
CA VAL A 148 2.94 12.61 12.34
C VAL A 148 1.76 13.25 13.06
N VAL A 149 1.34 12.72 14.20
CA VAL A 149 0.16 13.15 14.98
C VAL A 149 0.61 14.05 16.13
N PHE A 150 0.00 15.24 16.25
CA PHE A 150 0.46 16.33 17.13
C PHE A 150 -0.51 16.71 18.25
N SER A 151 -1.78 16.31 18.18
CA SER A 151 -2.78 16.67 19.19
C SER A 151 -3.70 15.49 19.53
N LEU A 152 -4.36 15.59 20.68
CA LEU A 152 -5.35 14.58 21.10
C LEU A 152 -6.60 14.58 20.19
N ASP A 153 -6.93 15.71 19.55
CA ASP A 153 -8.00 15.74 18.56
C ASP A 153 -7.64 14.93 17.31
N GLU A 154 -6.37 15.00 16.88
CA GLU A 154 -5.84 14.18 15.78
C GLU A 154 -5.81 12.70 16.18
N VAL A 155 -5.42 12.35 17.42
CA VAL A 155 -5.49 10.98 17.96
C VAL A 155 -6.94 10.47 17.92
N ALA A 156 -7.88 11.23 18.46
CA ALA A 156 -9.30 10.85 18.50
C ALA A 156 -9.86 10.67 17.08
N PHE A 157 -9.39 11.47 16.12
CA PHE A 157 -9.76 11.29 14.73
C PHE A 157 -9.17 10.02 14.11
N VAL A 158 -7.90 9.70 14.38
CA VAL A 158 -7.29 8.42 13.95
C VAL A 158 -8.04 7.22 14.56
N GLN A 159 -8.45 7.31 15.83
CA GLN A 159 -9.31 6.30 16.45
C GLN A 159 -10.67 6.17 15.72
N ASN A 160 -11.24 7.27 15.23
CA ASN A 160 -12.44 7.21 14.39
C ASN A 160 -12.18 6.59 13.01
N LEU A 161 -10.99 6.76 12.43
CA LEU A 161 -10.61 6.06 11.20
C LEU A 161 -10.44 4.55 11.42
N VAL A 162 -10.03 4.10 12.61
CA VAL A 162 -10.05 2.68 12.98
C VAL A 162 -11.47 2.14 12.91
N PHE A 163 -12.43 2.81 13.55
CA PHE A 163 -13.86 2.43 13.46
C PHE A 163 -14.41 2.49 12.04
N TYR A 164 -13.87 3.37 11.19
CA TYR A 164 -14.26 3.47 9.79
C TYR A 164 -13.87 2.22 8.97
N ILE A 165 -12.70 1.61 9.25
CA ILE A 165 -12.20 0.44 8.50
C ILE A 165 -12.49 -0.90 9.17
N GLU A 166 -12.80 -0.96 10.48
CA GLU A 166 -12.77 -2.21 11.25
C GLU A 166 -13.68 -3.32 10.71
N HIS A 167 -14.79 -2.94 10.06
CA HIS A 167 -15.76 -3.85 9.46
C HIS A 167 -15.52 -4.16 7.98
N ALA A 168 -14.30 -3.98 7.45
CA ALA A 168 -13.98 -4.19 6.04
C ALA A 168 -14.40 -5.58 5.50
N TYR A 169 -14.38 -6.60 6.35
CA TYR A 169 -14.79 -7.97 6.01
C TYR A 169 -16.27 -8.13 5.65
N ARG A 170 -17.10 -7.11 5.89
CA ARG A 170 -18.55 -7.10 5.59
C ARG A 170 -19.04 -5.85 4.85
N ILE A 171 -18.14 -4.92 4.51
CA ILE A 171 -18.48 -3.69 3.78
C ILE A 171 -17.91 -3.80 2.36
N PRO A 172 -18.76 -4.04 1.34
CA PRO A 172 -18.35 -3.98 -0.05
C PRO A 172 -17.86 -2.58 -0.43
N ASP A 173 -16.72 -2.50 -1.11
CA ASP A 173 -16.09 -1.25 -1.54
C ASP A 173 -15.70 -1.30 -3.03
N PHE A 174 -15.23 -0.18 -3.59
CA PHE A 174 -14.85 -0.10 -5.00
C PHE A 174 -13.48 -0.73 -5.30
N GLY A 175 -12.75 -1.09 -4.25
CA GLY A 175 -11.42 -1.67 -4.30
C GLY A 175 -10.34 -0.72 -4.83
N ILE A 176 -9.13 -1.26 -4.93
CA ILE A 176 -7.90 -0.51 -5.28
C ILE A 176 -7.94 0.14 -6.68
N TRP A 177 -8.85 -0.31 -7.55
CA TRP A 177 -9.05 0.19 -8.91
C TRP A 177 -10.25 1.11 -9.09
N GLU A 178 -10.96 1.44 -8.00
CA GLU A 178 -11.97 2.51 -7.94
C GLU A 178 -13.24 2.28 -8.80
N ARG A 179 -13.42 1.08 -9.38
CA ARG A 179 -14.50 0.76 -10.33
C ARG A 179 -15.45 -0.35 -9.87
N GLY A 180 -15.20 -0.96 -8.71
CA GLY A 180 -16.06 -2.02 -8.17
C GLY A 180 -15.82 -3.37 -8.85
N ASP A 181 -16.91 -4.02 -9.25
CA ASP A 181 -16.94 -5.34 -9.87
C ASP A 181 -16.15 -5.45 -11.19
N LYS A 182 -15.84 -6.68 -11.61
CA LYS A 182 -15.03 -6.97 -12.81
C LYS A 182 -15.61 -6.39 -14.10
N THR A 183 -16.93 -6.30 -14.22
CA THR A 183 -17.58 -5.62 -15.36
C THR A 183 -17.48 -4.10 -15.29
N ASN A 184 -16.88 -3.54 -14.23
CA ASN A 184 -16.82 -2.13 -13.94
C ASN A 184 -18.23 -1.53 -14.10
N HIS A 185 -19.26 -2.00 -13.38
CA HIS A 185 -20.57 -1.31 -13.38
C HIS A 185 -20.70 -0.35 -12.19
N GLY A 186 -19.63 -0.18 -11.41
CA GLY A 186 -19.67 0.56 -10.16
C GLY A 186 -20.41 -0.19 -9.06
N VAL A 187 -20.45 -1.52 -9.10
CA VAL A 187 -21.01 -2.33 -8.01
C VAL A 187 -19.90 -2.65 -7.00
N PRO A 188 -19.99 -2.19 -5.75
CA PRO A 188 -19.00 -2.54 -4.73
C PRO A 188 -19.00 -4.04 -4.42
N GLU A 189 -17.82 -4.59 -4.11
CA GLU A 189 -17.64 -5.99 -3.73
C GLU A 189 -16.76 -6.09 -2.48
N LEU A 190 -16.79 -7.24 -1.80
CA LEU A 190 -15.75 -7.53 -0.82
C LEU A 190 -14.44 -7.81 -1.56
N ASN A 191 -13.46 -6.94 -1.35
CA ASN A 191 -12.15 -7.00 -1.97
C ASN A 191 -11.12 -7.52 -0.95
N ALA A 192 -10.41 -8.59 -1.29
CA ALA A 192 -9.39 -9.21 -0.46
C ALA A 192 -8.24 -8.22 -0.18
N THR A 193 -7.89 -7.37 -1.14
CA THR A 193 -6.93 -6.26 -0.92
C THR A 193 -7.37 -5.33 0.20
N SER A 194 -8.62 -4.87 0.21
CA SER A 194 -9.17 -4.01 1.26
C SER A 194 -9.20 -4.69 2.63
N ILE A 195 -9.60 -5.96 2.67
CA ILE A 195 -9.66 -6.74 3.92
C ILE A 195 -8.25 -7.02 4.47
N GLY A 196 -7.32 -7.44 3.62
CA GLY A 196 -5.94 -7.70 4.01
C GLY A 196 -5.22 -6.44 4.49
N MET A 197 -5.38 -5.32 3.77
CA MET A 197 -4.81 -4.05 4.19
C MET A 197 -5.41 -3.56 5.52
N THR A 198 -6.72 -3.74 5.70
CA THR A 198 -7.41 -3.42 6.96
C THR A 198 -6.86 -4.25 8.11
N LYS A 199 -6.80 -5.58 7.97
CA LYS A 199 -6.20 -6.47 8.97
C LYS A 199 -4.82 -5.96 9.39
N ALA A 200 -3.99 -5.61 8.40
CA ALA A 200 -2.65 -5.14 8.66
C ALA A 200 -2.61 -3.81 9.42
N ALA A 201 -3.45 -2.85 9.03
CA ALA A 201 -3.56 -1.57 9.72
C ALA A 201 -4.04 -1.73 11.18
N LEU A 202 -5.08 -2.54 11.40
CA LEU A 202 -5.65 -2.83 12.71
C LEU A 202 -4.61 -3.47 13.65
N GLU A 203 -3.91 -4.49 13.19
CA GLU A 203 -2.83 -5.13 13.96
C GLU A 203 -1.67 -4.17 14.26
N ALA A 204 -1.30 -3.31 13.29
CA ALA A 204 -0.21 -2.36 13.45
C ALA A 204 -0.54 -1.24 14.45
N LEU A 205 -1.81 -0.84 14.52
CA LEU A 205 -2.28 0.23 15.39
C LEU A 205 -2.65 -0.24 16.80
N ASN A 206 -2.97 -1.52 17.00
CA ASN A 206 -3.46 -2.00 18.29
C ASN A 206 -2.42 -1.80 19.41
N GLY A 207 -2.72 -0.89 20.35
CA GLY A 207 -1.82 -0.54 21.44
C GLY A 207 -0.66 0.38 21.04
N LEU A 208 -0.65 0.89 19.81
CA LEU A 208 0.37 1.85 19.37
C LEU A 208 0.08 3.24 19.96
N ASP A 209 1.11 3.85 20.52
CA ASP A 209 1.07 5.25 20.96
C ASP A 209 1.44 6.19 19.81
N LEU A 210 0.49 7.00 19.35
CA LEU A 210 0.68 7.91 18.22
C LEU A 210 1.62 9.09 18.51
N PHE A 211 1.96 9.35 19.77
CA PHE A 211 3.00 10.30 20.15
C PHE A 211 4.38 9.63 20.35
N GLY A 212 4.47 8.33 20.09
CA GLY A 212 5.70 7.55 20.24
C GLY A 212 6.24 7.63 21.66
N ALA A 213 7.51 8.04 21.81
CA ALA A 213 8.19 8.09 23.10
C ALA A 213 7.65 9.13 24.09
N PHE A 214 6.84 10.10 23.63
CA PHE A 214 6.30 11.18 24.46
C PHE A 214 4.84 10.99 24.83
N GLY A 215 4.28 9.83 24.49
CA GLY A 215 2.86 9.60 24.62
C GLY A 215 2.39 9.23 26.03
N SER A 216 1.11 8.92 26.09
CA SER A 216 0.37 8.61 27.30
C SER A 216 -0.78 7.66 26.95
N PRO A 217 -1.47 7.06 27.92
CA PRO A 217 -2.66 6.26 27.64
C PRO A 217 -3.73 6.98 26.78
N ASN A 218 -3.73 8.31 26.74
CA ASN A 218 -4.66 9.10 25.92
C ASN A 218 -4.27 9.19 24.44
N SER A 219 -3.03 8.82 24.07
CA SER A 219 -2.54 8.81 22.68
C SER A 219 -2.39 7.40 22.11
N VAL A 220 -2.83 6.38 22.85
CA VAL A 220 -2.84 4.98 22.43
C VAL A 220 -4.08 4.67 21.61
N ILE A 221 -3.90 4.01 20.47
CA ILE A 221 -5.00 3.50 19.64
C ILE A 221 -5.45 2.13 20.13
N HIS A 222 -6.77 1.96 20.20
CA HIS A 222 -7.41 0.73 20.62
C HIS A 222 -8.11 0.07 19.44
N VAL A 223 -7.90 -1.24 19.31
CA VAL A 223 -8.50 -2.06 18.27
C VAL A 223 -9.12 -3.29 18.91
N MET A 224 -10.32 -3.64 18.48
CA MET A 224 -11.01 -4.85 18.93
C MET A 224 -10.37 -6.07 18.27
N GLY A 225 -9.91 -7.03 19.08
CA GLY A 225 -9.27 -8.25 18.58
C GLY A 225 -10.17 -9.09 17.68
N ASP A 226 -11.48 -9.07 17.90
CA ASP A 226 -12.47 -9.81 17.11
C ASP A 226 -12.50 -9.34 15.66
N GLU A 227 -12.39 -8.02 15.40
CA GLU A 227 -12.41 -7.46 14.05
C GLU A 227 -11.18 -7.91 13.21
N ILE A 228 -10.03 -8.10 13.87
CA ILE A 228 -8.82 -8.67 13.25
C ILE A 228 -9.07 -10.14 12.87
N GLN A 229 -9.72 -10.91 13.75
CA GLN A 229 -10.01 -12.33 13.50
C GLN A 229 -11.05 -12.52 12.38
N GLU A 230 -12.07 -11.67 12.31
CA GLU A 230 -13.04 -11.69 11.21
C GLU A 230 -12.40 -11.35 9.87
N CYS A 231 -11.54 -10.32 9.82
CA CYS A 231 -10.72 -10.04 8.64
C CYS A 231 -9.89 -11.25 8.22
N GLN A 232 -9.24 -11.92 9.18
CA GLN A 232 -8.43 -13.11 8.92
C GLN A 232 -9.27 -14.28 8.39
N ALA A 233 -10.45 -14.53 8.97
CA ALA A 233 -11.34 -15.61 8.55
C ALA A 233 -11.84 -15.41 7.11
N VAL A 234 -12.32 -14.20 6.79
CA VAL A 234 -12.79 -13.88 5.43
C VAL A 234 -11.65 -13.90 4.43
N LEU A 235 -10.49 -13.32 4.76
CA LEU A 235 -9.32 -13.31 3.88
C LEU A 235 -8.87 -14.73 3.51
N ARG A 236 -8.84 -15.64 4.49
CA ARG A 236 -8.52 -17.06 4.24
C ARG A 236 -9.49 -17.73 3.28
N SER A 237 -10.76 -17.33 3.27
CA SER A 237 -11.77 -17.91 2.38
C SER A 237 -11.75 -17.32 0.96
N LEU A 238 -11.29 -16.08 0.80
CA LEU A 238 -11.24 -15.38 -0.48
C LEU A 238 -10.01 -15.76 -1.30
N LEU A 239 -8.83 -15.74 -0.69
CA LEU A 239 -7.56 -15.94 -1.40
C LEU A 239 -7.50 -17.31 -2.11
N PRO A 240 -7.00 -17.38 -3.36
CA PRO A 240 -6.28 -16.33 -4.10
C PRO A 240 -7.18 -15.38 -4.92
N ARG A 241 -8.51 -15.39 -4.71
CA ARG A 241 -9.40 -14.45 -5.39
C ARG A 241 -9.30 -13.07 -4.76
N GLU A 242 -9.50 -12.07 -5.59
CA GLU A 242 -9.63 -10.70 -5.12
C GLU A 242 -11.05 -10.42 -4.65
N SER A 243 -12.06 -10.84 -5.42
CA SER A 243 -13.45 -10.62 -5.07
C SER A 243 -14.33 -11.73 -5.65
N TYR A 244 -15.65 -11.60 -5.50
CA TYR A 244 -16.60 -12.53 -6.12
C TYR A 244 -16.43 -12.59 -7.64
N SER A 245 -16.31 -11.44 -8.30
CA SER A 245 -16.15 -11.37 -9.76
C SER A 245 -14.69 -11.45 -10.25
N LYS A 246 -13.70 -11.13 -9.42
CA LYS A 246 -12.27 -11.13 -9.79
C LYS A 246 -11.54 -12.35 -9.22
N GLU A 247 -11.22 -13.30 -10.08
CA GLU A 247 -10.65 -14.61 -9.72
C GLU A 247 -9.22 -14.54 -9.16
N THR A 248 -8.51 -13.45 -9.44
CA THR A 248 -7.21 -13.05 -8.88
C THR A 248 -6.96 -11.59 -9.29
N ASP A 249 -6.15 -10.88 -8.52
CA ASP A 249 -5.70 -9.52 -8.86
C ASP A 249 -4.24 -9.36 -8.46
N ALA A 250 -3.45 -8.64 -9.26
CA ALA A 250 -2.04 -8.41 -8.96
C ALA A 250 -1.85 -7.48 -7.74
N GLY A 251 -2.86 -6.67 -7.39
CA GLY A 251 -2.93 -5.88 -6.15
C GLY A 251 -2.82 -6.72 -4.88
N LEU A 252 -3.17 -8.01 -4.93
CA LEU A 252 -2.98 -8.95 -3.82
C LEU A 252 -1.52 -9.05 -3.36
N LEU A 253 -0.54 -8.72 -4.22
CA LEU A 253 0.87 -8.63 -3.84
C LEU A 253 1.11 -7.65 -2.68
N SER A 254 0.31 -6.59 -2.59
CA SER A 254 0.41 -5.59 -1.52
C SER A 254 0.00 -6.11 -0.13
N ILE A 255 -0.77 -7.21 -0.09
CA ILE A 255 -1.25 -7.80 1.18
C ILE A 255 -0.53 -9.08 1.58
N ILE A 256 -0.06 -9.89 0.63
CA ILE A 256 0.73 -11.09 0.93
C ILE A 256 2.21 -10.76 1.22
N SER A 257 2.64 -9.56 0.85
CA SER A 257 4.02 -9.07 0.97
C SER A 257 4.02 -7.62 1.42
N TYR A 258 5.08 -6.88 1.10
CA TYR A 258 5.19 -5.46 1.40
C TYR A 258 4.04 -4.66 0.74
N PRO A 259 3.37 -3.73 1.46
CA PRO A 259 3.68 -3.31 2.84
C PRO A 259 2.90 -4.05 3.94
N ALA A 260 1.85 -4.81 3.61
CA ALA A 260 0.89 -5.23 4.62
C ALA A 260 1.28 -6.50 5.38
N PHE A 261 1.89 -7.50 4.72
CA PHE A 261 2.17 -8.81 5.32
C PHE A 261 0.98 -9.38 6.12
N ALA A 262 -0.23 -9.24 5.54
CA ALA A 262 -1.50 -9.48 6.21
C ALA A 262 -1.83 -10.97 6.37
N VAL A 263 -1.31 -11.81 5.49
CA VAL A 263 -1.56 -13.25 5.48
C VAL A 263 -0.50 -13.96 6.31
N GLU A 264 -0.92 -14.91 7.15
CA GLU A 264 -0.05 -15.67 8.07
C GLU A 264 0.27 -17.08 7.54
N ASP A 265 -0.63 -17.65 6.72
CA ASP A 265 -0.45 -18.99 6.16
C ASP A 265 0.48 -18.94 4.94
N LEU A 266 1.68 -19.51 5.10
CA LEU A 266 2.69 -19.58 4.05
C LEU A 266 2.21 -20.33 2.79
N SER A 267 1.37 -21.37 2.96
CA SER A 267 0.78 -22.08 1.82
C SER A 267 -0.13 -21.15 1.02
N GLN A 268 -0.98 -20.39 1.71
CA GLN A 268 -1.89 -19.43 1.06
C GLN A 268 -1.14 -18.28 0.38
N ILE A 269 -0.09 -17.75 1.01
CA ILE A 269 0.82 -16.76 0.41
C ILE A 269 1.41 -17.31 -0.90
N ASN A 270 1.95 -18.53 -0.86
CA ASN A 270 2.60 -19.14 -2.01
C ASN A 270 1.61 -19.45 -3.14
N THR A 271 0.43 -19.99 -2.83
CA THR A 271 -0.64 -20.22 -3.80
C THR A 271 -1.11 -18.92 -4.44
N THR A 272 -1.26 -17.86 -3.65
CA THR A 272 -1.68 -16.54 -4.15
C THR A 272 -0.63 -15.95 -5.08
N ARG A 273 0.63 -15.92 -4.65
CA ARG A 273 1.75 -15.45 -5.50
C ARG A 273 1.85 -16.25 -6.79
N ALA A 274 1.79 -17.58 -6.71
CA ALA A 274 1.85 -18.45 -7.89
C ALA A 274 0.68 -18.19 -8.85
N THR A 275 -0.54 -18.00 -8.33
CA THR A 275 -1.73 -17.70 -9.14
C THR A 275 -1.58 -16.37 -9.88
N ILE A 276 -1.08 -15.33 -9.21
CA ILE A 276 -0.81 -14.02 -9.82
C ILE A 276 0.23 -14.14 -10.93
N VAL A 277 1.35 -14.81 -10.64
CA VAL A 277 2.44 -14.96 -11.62
C VAL A 277 1.99 -15.78 -12.83
N ASP A 278 1.33 -16.92 -12.61
CA ASP A 278 0.85 -17.81 -13.67
C ASP A 278 -0.20 -17.15 -14.57
N LYS A 279 -1.15 -16.41 -13.96
CA LYS A 279 -2.29 -15.86 -14.70
C LYS A 279 -2.07 -14.45 -15.21
N LEU A 280 -1.31 -13.61 -14.53
CA LEU A 280 -1.29 -12.16 -14.80
C LEU A 280 0.06 -11.65 -15.31
N GLN A 281 1.16 -12.36 -15.06
CA GLN A 281 2.49 -11.90 -15.48
C GLN A 281 2.65 -11.96 -17.01
N GLY A 282 3.05 -10.85 -17.61
CA GLY A 282 3.43 -10.73 -19.01
C GLY A 282 4.91 -10.39 -19.19
N ARG A 283 5.27 -9.80 -20.33
CA ARG A 283 6.66 -9.44 -20.66
C ARG A 283 7.09 -8.09 -20.05
N TYR A 284 6.13 -7.21 -19.79
CA TYR A 284 6.31 -5.82 -19.37
C TYR A 284 5.76 -5.51 -17.97
N GLY A 285 5.10 -6.47 -17.32
CA GLY A 285 4.54 -6.31 -15.99
C GLY A 285 3.51 -7.39 -15.67
N CYS A 286 2.60 -7.12 -14.74
CA CYS A 286 1.39 -7.93 -14.58
C CYS A 286 0.16 -7.16 -15.03
N ARG A 287 -0.83 -7.87 -15.58
CA ARG A 287 -2.19 -7.35 -15.71
C ARG A 287 -2.77 -7.10 -14.32
N ARG A 288 -3.69 -6.15 -14.18
CA ARG A 288 -4.36 -5.90 -12.89
C ARG A 288 -5.20 -7.12 -12.49
N PHE A 289 -6.12 -7.51 -13.36
CA PHE A 289 -6.89 -8.75 -13.29
C PHE A 289 -7.21 -9.23 -14.71
N LEU A 290 -7.70 -10.47 -14.84
CA LEU A 290 -8.03 -11.05 -16.14
C LEU A 290 -9.17 -10.28 -16.83
N ARG A 291 -9.05 -10.04 -18.14
CA ARG A 291 -10.05 -9.35 -18.97
C ARG A 291 -10.33 -7.90 -18.54
N ASP A 292 -9.34 -7.26 -17.93
CA ASP A 292 -9.37 -5.83 -17.66
C ASP A 292 -9.20 -5.03 -18.96
N GLY A 293 -10.18 -4.19 -19.27
CA GLY A 293 -10.19 -3.38 -20.49
C GLY A 293 -9.42 -2.06 -20.39
N TYR A 294 -8.91 -1.72 -19.21
CA TYR A 294 -8.38 -0.38 -18.94
C TYR A 294 -7.21 0.04 -19.82
N GLU A 295 -7.36 1.17 -20.49
CA GLU A 295 -6.45 1.75 -21.49
C GLU A 295 -6.09 0.78 -22.64
N THR A 296 -6.88 -0.28 -22.85
CA THR A 296 -6.71 -1.15 -24.02
C THR A 296 -7.24 -0.47 -25.29
N ALA A 297 -6.72 -0.87 -26.46
CA ALA A 297 -7.16 -0.32 -27.75
C ALA A 297 -8.67 -0.49 -28.04
N LYS A 298 -9.35 -1.41 -27.34
CA LYS A 298 -10.79 -1.66 -27.49
C LYS A 298 -11.65 -0.99 -26.41
N GLU A 299 -11.07 -0.33 -25.42
CA GLU A 299 -11.84 0.41 -24.41
C GLU A 299 -12.48 1.64 -25.06
N ASP A 300 -13.74 1.92 -24.76
CA ASP A 300 -14.34 3.22 -25.08
C ASP A 300 -13.96 4.22 -23.98
N PRO A 301 -13.05 5.18 -24.22
CA PRO A 301 -12.56 6.09 -23.18
C PRO A 301 -13.63 7.08 -22.70
N ARG A 302 -14.79 7.14 -23.38
CA ARG A 302 -15.91 8.04 -23.01
C ARG A 302 -16.78 7.47 -21.90
N ARG A 303 -16.62 6.19 -21.55
CA ARG A 303 -17.43 5.51 -20.53
C ARG A 303 -16.54 5.00 -19.40
N LEU A 304 -17.01 5.16 -18.16
CA LEU A 304 -16.31 4.63 -16.99
C LEU A 304 -16.46 3.10 -16.87
N TYR A 305 -17.55 2.59 -17.44
CA TYR A 305 -18.08 1.25 -17.22
C TYR A 305 -18.14 0.45 -18.53
N TYR A 306 -17.99 -0.88 -18.43
CA TYR A 306 -18.05 -1.77 -19.58
C TYR A 306 -19.47 -2.29 -19.80
N GLU A 307 -19.82 -2.56 -21.05
CA GLU A 307 -20.95 -3.45 -21.34
C GLU A 307 -20.54 -4.90 -21.05
N PRO A 308 -21.46 -5.77 -20.59
CA PRO A 308 -21.16 -7.17 -20.29
C PRO A 308 -20.47 -7.94 -21.43
N HIS A 309 -20.77 -7.60 -22.68
CA HIS A 309 -20.22 -8.25 -23.86
C HIS A 309 -18.80 -7.76 -24.24
N GLU A 310 -18.27 -6.72 -23.59
CA GLU A 310 -16.94 -6.17 -23.86
C GLU A 310 -15.83 -6.95 -23.17
N LEU A 311 -16.09 -7.58 -22.02
CA LEU A 311 -15.05 -8.31 -21.27
C LEU A 311 -14.31 -9.36 -22.10
N GLN A 312 -15.02 -10.11 -22.94
CA GLN A 312 -14.39 -11.11 -23.80
C GLN A 312 -13.47 -10.46 -24.86
N LYS A 313 -13.73 -9.21 -25.24
CA LYS A 313 -12.92 -8.49 -26.23
C LYS A 313 -11.55 -8.08 -25.67
N PHE A 314 -11.42 -7.97 -24.34
CA PHE A 314 -10.20 -7.57 -23.64
C PHE A 314 -9.25 -8.73 -23.34
N GLU A 315 -9.72 -9.97 -23.45
CA GLU A 315 -8.91 -11.16 -23.18
C GLU A 315 -7.65 -11.18 -24.06
N ASN A 316 -6.49 -11.36 -23.41
CA ASN A 316 -5.13 -11.39 -23.99
C ASN A 316 -4.59 -10.04 -24.49
N ILE A 317 -5.37 -8.97 -24.45
CA ILE A 317 -4.92 -7.63 -24.88
C ILE A 317 -4.80 -6.65 -23.71
N GLU A 318 -5.06 -7.10 -22.47
CA GLU A 318 -5.04 -6.27 -21.27
C GLU A 318 -3.68 -5.61 -21.07
N CYS A 319 -3.64 -4.38 -20.57
CA CYS A 319 -2.39 -3.67 -20.30
C CYS A 319 -1.55 -4.36 -19.23
N GLU A 320 -0.23 -4.26 -19.38
CA GLU A 320 0.74 -4.83 -18.45
C GLU A 320 1.37 -3.71 -17.60
N TRP A 321 1.37 -3.88 -16.28
CA TRP A 321 1.79 -2.85 -15.33
C TRP A 321 3.14 -3.21 -14.70
N PRO A 322 4.22 -2.46 -14.98
CA PRO A 322 5.55 -2.73 -14.42
C PRO A 322 5.60 -2.50 -12.89
N LEU A 323 4.60 -1.81 -12.33
CA LEU A 323 4.33 -1.73 -10.88
C LEU A 323 4.49 -3.09 -10.20
N PHE A 324 3.93 -4.15 -10.78
CA PHE A 324 3.92 -5.46 -10.13
C PHE A 324 5.26 -6.18 -10.21
N PHE A 325 6.14 -5.83 -11.16
CA PHE A 325 7.55 -6.25 -11.08
C PHE A 325 8.26 -5.58 -9.91
N CYS A 326 7.93 -4.34 -9.57
CA CYS A 326 8.48 -3.68 -8.38
C CYS A 326 8.03 -4.41 -7.10
N TYR A 327 6.75 -4.79 -7.00
CA TYR A 327 6.25 -5.61 -5.90
C TYR A 327 6.96 -6.97 -5.81
N LEU A 328 7.07 -7.69 -6.91
CA LEU A 328 7.71 -9.01 -6.94
C LEU A 328 9.22 -8.94 -6.66
N PHE A 329 9.87 -7.85 -7.03
CA PHE A 329 11.26 -7.59 -6.70
C PHE A 329 11.46 -7.35 -5.20
N ILE A 330 10.66 -6.47 -4.59
CA ILE A 330 10.67 -6.25 -3.13
C ILE A 330 10.31 -7.54 -2.38
N ASP A 331 9.29 -8.27 -2.84
CA ASP A 331 8.89 -9.56 -2.28
C ASP A 331 10.04 -10.57 -2.29
N ALA A 332 10.83 -10.63 -3.37
CA ALA A 332 12.01 -11.48 -3.43
C ALA A 332 13.03 -11.12 -2.35
N HIS A 333 13.25 -9.82 -2.08
CA HIS A 333 14.11 -9.36 -0.99
C HIS A 333 13.61 -9.77 0.39
N PHE A 334 12.33 -9.57 0.69
CA PHE A 334 11.75 -9.99 1.97
C PHE A 334 11.82 -11.51 2.18
N ASN A 335 11.75 -12.30 1.11
CA ASN A 335 11.87 -13.76 1.16
C ASN A 335 13.32 -14.27 1.02
N ASN A 336 14.31 -13.38 0.94
CA ASN A 336 15.72 -13.71 0.67
C ASN A 336 15.92 -14.67 -0.53
N ASN A 337 15.10 -14.52 -1.58
CA ASN A 337 15.14 -15.38 -2.76
C ASN A 337 16.04 -14.79 -3.85
N GLN A 338 17.31 -15.18 -3.85
CA GLN A 338 18.35 -14.66 -4.75
C GLN A 338 18.03 -14.86 -6.23
N ASP A 339 17.41 -15.99 -6.60
CA ASP A 339 17.05 -16.28 -7.98
C ASP A 339 15.94 -15.34 -8.45
N LYS A 340 14.93 -15.10 -7.60
CA LYS A 340 13.83 -14.17 -7.90
C LYS A 340 14.28 -12.71 -7.88
N MET A 341 15.20 -12.32 -7.01
CA MET A 341 15.80 -10.97 -7.02
C MET A 341 16.42 -10.67 -8.40
N LYS A 342 17.32 -11.55 -8.86
CA LYS A 342 17.97 -11.40 -10.18
C LYS A 342 16.96 -11.46 -11.32
N PHE A 343 15.98 -12.36 -11.24
CA PHE A 343 14.95 -12.51 -12.25
C PHE A 343 14.15 -11.21 -12.43
N TYR A 344 13.61 -10.65 -11.35
CA TYR A 344 12.80 -9.42 -11.43
C TYR A 344 13.64 -8.16 -11.66
N ARG A 345 14.90 -8.09 -11.19
CA ARG A 345 15.84 -7.03 -11.57
C ARG A 345 16.03 -6.97 -13.09
N ASN A 346 16.26 -8.12 -13.73
CA ASN A 346 16.41 -8.20 -15.19
C ASN A 346 15.13 -7.82 -15.95
N TYR A 347 13.94 -8.04 -15.38
CA TYR A 347 12.69 -7.55 -15.96
C TYR A 347 12.54 -6.05 -15.79
N LEU A 348 12.85 -5.52 -14.60
CA LEU A 348 12.84 -4.08 -14.31
C LEU A 348 13.76 -3.32 -15.26
N ASP A 349 14.97 -3.82 -15.52
CA ASP A 349 15.92 -3.19 -16.44
C ASP A 349 15.42 -3.11 -17.90
N LYS A 350 14.44 -3.94 -18.29
CA LYS A 350 13.84 -3.92 -19.62
C LYS A 350 12.62 -3.00 -19.74
N VAL A 351 11.97 -2.70 -18.61
CA VAL A 351 10.73 -1.90 -18.58
C VAL A 351 10.93 -0.51 -17.97
N VAL A 352 12.10 -0.26 -17.38
CA VAL A 352 12.51 1.08 -16.96
C VAL A 352 12.88 1.90 -18.19
N ILE A 353 12.47 3.16 -18.20
CA ILE A 353 12.76 4.09 -19.29
C ILE A 353 13.77 5.10 -18.78
N GLU A 354 14.83 5.34 -19.55
CA GLU A 354 15.76 6.43 -19.31
C GLU A 354 15.23 7.70 -19.99
N ILE A 355 15.00 8.75 -19.20
CA ILE A 355 14.63 10.09 -19.71
C ILE A 355 15.84 11.03 -19.65
N GLU A 356 15.63 12.33 -19.89
CA GLU A 356 16.68 13.34 -19.82
C GLU A 356 17.50 13.23 -18.52
N ASP A 357 18.80 13.56 -18.61
CA ASP A 357 19.80 13.44 -17.54
C ASP A 357 20.10 11.99 -17.06
N GLY A 358 19.67 10.96 -17.79
CA GLY A 358 19.91 9.56 -17.44
C GLY A 358 18.98 9.02 -16.34
N LEU A 359 17.89 9.75 -16.07
CA LEU A 359 16.95 9.42 -15.01
C LEU A 359 16.09 8.20 -15.39
N LYS A 360 16.12 7.18 -14.54
CA LYS A 360 15.32 5.96 -14.68
C LYS A 360 13.91 6.15 -14.13
N VAL A 361 12.89 6.03 -15.00
CA VAL A 361 11.48 6.16 -14.63
C VAL A 361 10.67 4.91 -14.99
N ILE A 362 9.70 4.58 -14.14
CA ILE A 362 8.74 3.51 -14.39
C ILE A 362 7.46 4.11 -14.98
N PRO A 363 7.04 3.72 -16.20
CA PRO A 363 5.76 4.14 -16.75
C PRO A 363 4.59 3.49 -16.02
N LYS A 364 3.40 4.06 -16.14
CA LYS A 364 2.19 3.51 -15.51
C LYS A 364 1.87 2.11 -16.02
N LEU A 365 1.87 1.95 -17.35
CA LEU A 365 1.53 0.71 -18.01
C LEU A 365 2.11 0.62 -19.42
N TYR A 366 2.14 -0.60 -19.95
CA TYR A 366 2.49 -0.94 -21.32
C TYR A 366 1.23 -1.38 -22.09
N VAL A 367 0.98 -0.72 -23.22
CA VAL A 367 -0.23 -0.84 -24.05
C VAL A 367 0.10 -1.56 -25.36
N LEU A 368 -0.85 -2.37 -25.83
CA LEU A 368 -0.80 -2.94 -27.17
C LEU A 368 -1.31 -1.92 -28.19
N ALA A 369 -0.56 -1.70 -29.27
CA ALA A 369 -1.00 -0.83 -30.37
C ALA A 369 -2.24 -1.41 -31.07
N GLU A 370 -3.18 -0.56 -31.50
CA GLU A 370 -4.46 -0.97 -32.06
C GLU A 370 -4.25 -1.90 -33.27
N GLU A 371 -3.32 -1.56 -34.15
CA GLU A 371 -2.91 -2.32 -35.33
C GLU A 371 -2.39 -3.73 -35.03
N ASN A 372 -1.86 -3.96 -33.83
CA ASN A 372 -1.30 -5.25 -33.41
C ASN A 372 -2.33 -6.14 -32.70
N THR A 373 -3.53 -5.60 -32.42
CA THR A 373 -4.58 -6.29 -31.66
C THR A 373 -5.00 -7.63 -32.28
N ASP A 374 -5.19 -7.65 -33.61
CA ASP A 374 -5.60 -8.88 -34.31
C ASP A 374 -4.52 -9.95 -34.31
N ALA A 375 -3.24 -9.55 -34.33
CA ALA A 375 -2.12 -10.49 -34.28
C ALA A 375 -1.95 -11.08 -32.87
N GLU A 376 -2.06 -10.25 -31.83
CA GLU A 376 -2.01 -10.70 -30.43
C GLU A 376 -3.16 -11.66 -30.09
N LEU A 377 -4.37 -11.42 -30.61
CA LEU A 377 -5.51 -12.31 -30.39
C LEU A 377 -5.34 -13.68 -31.07
N LYS A 378 -4.64 -13.74 -32.21
CA LYS A 378 -4.34 -15.00 -32.91
C LYS A 378 -3.25 -15.79 -32.20
N GLN A 379 -2.24 -15.10 -31.66
CA GLN A 379 -1.15 -15.69 -30.92
C GLN A 379 -0.85 -14.83 -29.68
N PRO A 380 -1.42 -15.16 -28.51
CA PRO A 380 -1.18 -14.41 -27.29
C PRO A 380 0.32 -14.32 -26.96
N HIS A 381 0.73 -13.17 -26.44
CA HIS A 381 2.10 -12.80 -26.09
C HIS A 381 3.07 -12.69 -27.28
N SER A 382 2.56 -12.48 -28.49
CA SER A 382 3.39 -12.37 -29.69
C SER A 382 3.80 -10.93 -30.03
N GLN A 383 3.00 -9.95 -29.62
CA GLN A 383 3.17 -8.55 -30.01
C GLN A 383 3.83 -7.72 -28.91
N ASP A 384 4.70 -6.80 -29.32
CA ASP A 384 5.33 -5.84 -28.42
C ASP A 384 4.34 -4.77 -27.97
N ARG A 385 4.55 -4.28 -26.75
CA ARG A 385 3.77 -3.21 -26.12
C ARG A 385 4.65 -1.98 -25.96
N TYR A 386 4.05 -0.80 -26.01
CA TYR A 386 4.74 0.47 -25.78
C TYR A 386 4.28 1.09 -24.45
N ALA A 387 5.17 1.84 -23.81
CA ALA A 387 4.85 2.53 -22.56
C ALA A 387 3.91 3.71 -22.82
N ASN A 388 2.90 3.89 -21.97
CA ASN A 388 2.00 5.03 -22.10
C ASN A 388 2.67 6.37 -21.72
N ASP A 389 1.91 7.47 -21.87
CA ASP A 389 2.41 8.82 -21.63
C ASP A 389 2.58 9.17 -20.14
N THR A 390 1.96 8.40 -19.25
CA THR A 390 2.08 8.62 -17.79
C THR A 390 3.37 8.02 -17.26
N LYS A 391 4.45 8.79 -17.31
CA LYS A 391 5.78 8.44 -16.80
C LYS A 391 6.44 9.66 -16.16
N PRO A 392 6.92 9.58 -14.91
CA PRO A 392 6.85 8.43 -14.00
C PRO A 392 5.42 8.19 -13.47
N PHE A 393 5.10 6.93 -13.18
CA PHE A 393 3.95 6.60 -12.34
C PHE A 393 4.39 6.53 -10.88
N LEU A 394 3.89 7.46 -10.06
CA LEU A 394 4.41 7.73 -8.71
C LEU A 394 4.49 6.49 -7.81
N TRP A 395 3.44 5.68 -7.81
CA TRP A 395 3.39 4.45 -7.03
C TRP A 395 4.48 3.46 -7.47
N ALA A 396 4.58 3.18 -8.77
CA ALA A 396 5.60 2.26 -9.27
C ALA A 396 7.01 2.81 -9.11
N GLN A 397 7.20 4.10 -9.36
CA GLN A 397 8.49 4.78 -9.17
C GLN A 397 8.96 4.67 -7.71
N SER A 398 8.06 4.87 -6.76
CA SER A 398 8.37 4.77 -5.33
C SER A 398 8.83 3.36 -4.96
N LEU A 399 8.10 2.33 -5.37
CA LEU A 399 8.48 0.95 -5.09
C LEU A 399 9.77 0.55 -5.81
N TYR A 400 10.02 1.06 -7.02
CA TYR A 400 11.29 0.83 -7.72
C TYR A 400 12.48 1.40 -6.95
N ILE A 401 12.41 2.68 -6.54
CA ILE A 401 13.46 3.32 -5.74
C ILE A 401 13.66 2.55 -4.43
N LEU A 402 12.57 2.19 -3.75
CA LEU A 402 12.63 1.43 -2.50
C LEU A 402 13.34 0.07 -2.69
N GLY A 403 13.01 -0.64 -3.77
CA GLY A 403 13.69 -1.88 -4.13
C GLY A 403 15.18 -1.70 -4.39
N CYS A 404 15.59 -0.62 -5.05
CA CYS A 404 17.01 -0.30 -5.26
C CYS A 404 17.74 -0.02 -3.93
N LEU A 405 17.14 0.75 -3.02
CA LEU A 405 17.73 1.02 -1.70
C LEU A 405 17.92 -0.28 -0.88
N ILE A 406 16.98 -1.21 -0.99
CA ILE A 406 17.06 -2.54 -0.35
C ILE A 406 18.18 -3.37 -0.98
N GLU A 407 18.22 -3.47 -2.32
CA GLU A 407 19.24 -4.27 -3.02
C GLU A 407 20.67 -3.79 -2.72
N GLU A 408 20.85 -2.47 -2.64
CA GLU A 408 22.13 -1.83 -2.33
C GLU A 408 22.48 -1.87 -0.82
N ASN A 409 21.61 -2.43 0.02
CA ASN A 409 21.76 -2.50 1.49
C ASN A 409 21.89 -1.12 2.16
N LEU A 410 21.31 -0.07 1.56
CA LEU A 410 21.25 1.27 2.15
C LEU A 410 20.21 1.36 3.27
N ILE A 411 19.22 0.47 3.22
CA ILE A 411 18.22 0.28 4.27
C ILE A 411 18.03 -1.21 4.55
N LYS A 412 17.82 -1.55 5.82
CA LYS A 412 17.47 -2.90 6.24
C LYS A 412 15.96 -3.08 6.16
N LEU A 413 15.52 -4.29 5.82
CA LEU A 413 14.10 -4.65 5.77
C LEU A 413 13.36 -4.38 7.10
N ALA A 414 14.05 -4.56 8.23
CA ALA A 414 13.50 -4.29 9.56
C ALA A 414 13.22 -2.81 9.82
N GLU A 415 13.82 -1.89 9.05
CA GLU A 415 13.61 -0.45 9.20
C GLU A 415 12.41 0.05 8.41
N LEU A 416 12.06 -0.64 7.31
CA LEU A 416 10.83 -0.43 6.55
C LEU A 416 9.61 -1.11 7.18
N ASP A 417 9.85 -2.06 8.07
CA ASP A 417 8.84 -2.80 8.81
C ASP A 417 9.23 -2.88 10.31
N PRO A 418 9.31 -1.73 11.01
CA PRO A 418 9.69 -1.66 12.43
C PRO A 418 8.72 -2.42 13.34
N LEU A 419 7.46 -2.59 12.92
CA LEU A 419 6.46 -3.40 13.64
C LEU A 419 6.61 -4.91 13.37
N ASN A 420 7.61 -5.34 12.60
CA ASN A 420 7.95 -6.72 12.29
C ASN A 420 6.78 -7.54 11.72
N ARG A 421 5.92 -6.91 10.92
CA ARG A 421 4.78 -7.57 10.29
C ARG A 421 5.21 -8.67 9.33
N ARG A 422 6.38 -8.57 8.71
CA ARG A 422 6.94 -9.65 7.85
C ARG A 422 7.13 -10.97 8.60
N LEU A 423 7.24 -10.94 9.93
CA LEU A 423 7.35 -12.12 10.78
C LEU A 423 5.97 -12.70 11.16
N SER A 424 4.88 -12.25 10.55
CA SER A 424 3.53 -12.78 10.80
C SER A 424 3.39 -14.28 10.50
N THR A 425 4.29 -14.82 9.67
CA THR A 425 4.36 -16.25 9.35
C THR A 425 5.20 -17.07 10.35
N GLU A 426 5.94 -16.41 11.25
CA GLU A 426 6.74 -17.09 12.26
C GLU A 426 5.89 -17.49 13.46
N ALA A 427 6.09 -18.71 13.95
CA ALA A 427 5.43 -19.17 15.17
C ALA A 427 5.89 -18.32 16.36
N ARG A 428 4.97 -17.57 16.98
CA ARG A 428 5.25 -16.93 18.27
C ARG A 428 5.45 -18.03 19.32
N PRO A 429 6.49 -17.98 20.18
CA PRO A 429 6.68 -18.99 21.21
C PRO A 429 5.47 -19.04 22.14
N ASP A 430 5.02 -20.25 22.49
CA ASP A 430 3.92 -20.45 23.43
C ASP A 430 4.21 -19.69 24.73
N THR A 431 3.24 -18.90 25.18
CA THR A 431 3.35 -18.16 26.44
C THR A 431 3.25 -19.15 27.60
N VAL A 432 4.39 -19.67 28.05
CA VAL A 432 4.42 -20.59 29.20
C VAL A 432 4.17 -19.78 30.47
N VAL A 433 2.96 -19.85 31.01
CA VAL A 433 2.67 -19.27 32.33
C VAL A 433 3.48 -20.04 33.37
N GLN A 434 4.55 -19.43 33.90
CA GLN A 434 5.30 -20.03 35.00
C GLN A 434 4.46 -20.03 36.27
N GLY A 435 3.81 -21.17 36.56
CA GLY A 435 3.18 -21.42 37.84
C GLY A 435 4.25 -21.46 38.95
N LYS A 436 4.23 -20.45 39.84
CA LYS A 436 5.06 -20.44 41.04
C LYS A 436 4.64 -21.59 41.96
N TYR A 437 5.49 -22.61 42.08
CA TYR A 437 5.37 -23.60 43.16
C TYR A 437 5.55 -22.90 44.52
N GLU A 438 4.51 -22.94 45.35
CA GLU A 438 4.53 -22.47 46.73
C GLU A 438 5.61 -23.20 47.54
N GLN A 439 6.58 -22.46 48.07
CA GLN A 439 7.53 -22.99 49.04
C GLN A 439 6.82 -23.25 50.37
N LYS A 440 6.73 -24.52 50.78
CA LYS A 440 6.22 -24.93 52.10
C LYS A 440 7.04 -24.29 53.23
N PRO A 441 6.38 -23.79 54.30
CA PRO A 441 7.04 -22.99 55.34
C PRO A 441 7.96 -23.83 56.25
N ARG A 442 9.13 -23.25 56.57
CA ARG A 442 10.12 -23.76 57.54
C ARG A 442 9.48 -23.94 58.92
N LYS A 443 9.59 -25.15 59.47
CA LYS A 443 9.27 -25.47 60.88
C LYS A 443 10.12 -24.61 61.82
N GLN A 444 9.49 -23.68 62.52
CA GLN A 444 10.08 -23.02 63.70
C GLN A 444 10.13 -24.03 64.84
N ARG A 445 11.34 -24.33 65.30
CA ARG A 445 11.64 -25.17 66.45
C ARG A 445 11.57 -24.26 67.69
N TYR A 446 10.50 -24.37 68.46
CA TYR A 446 10.41 -23.82 69.80
C TYR A 446 10.63 -24.98 70.76
N ASP A 447 11.79 -25.06 71.40
CA ASP A 447 12.01 -25.96 72.53
C ASP A 447 12.58 -25.17 73.71
N VAL A 448 11.64 -24.86 74.62
CA VAL A 448 11.67 -24.94 76.08
C VAL A 448 12.80 -24.25 76.86
N LEU A 449 12.41 -23.16 77.54
CA LEU A 449 12.98 -22.70 78.81
C LEU A 449 11.89 -22.82 79.90
N VAL A 450 11.84 -23.95 80.61
CA VAL A 450 11.62 -24.11 82.07
C VAL A 450 12.18 -25.47 82.47
#